data_AF-A0A445BCZ8-F1
#
_entry.id   AF-A0A445BCZ8-F1
#
_cell.length_a   1.000
_cell.length_b   1.000
_cell.length_c   1.000
_cell.angle_alpha   90.00
_cell.angle_beta   90.00
_cell.angle_gamma   90.00
#
_symmetry.space_group_name_H-M   'P 1'
#
loop_
_entity.id
_entity.type
_entity.pdbx_description
1 polymer ?
#
loop_
_entity_poly.entity_id
_entity_poly.type
_entity_poly.pdbx_seq_one_letter_code
_entity_poly.pdbx_strand_id
1 'polypeptide(L)'
;MGGVGAMVKGASYSYAVFCGSFLRSPRLSFSIHNKKKLLKFRSFSSKSTCSSLQPPDVSRLAKTAQISLTPDEVEEFAPKIQQVIDWFGQLQDVDLQSVEPSIRAETENNLRDNVPETFDHRDAMIGAVPSYEEPYIKVPRVLSMD
;
A
#
# COMPACT_ATOMS: atom_id res chain seq x y z
N MET A 1 -29.79 -40.31 -29.72
CA MET A 1 -29.57 -39.02 -30.39
C MET A 1 -29.84 -37.92 -29.39
N GLY A 2 -28.94 -36.93 -29.28
CA GLY A 2 -29.14 -35.75 -28.44
C GLY A 2 -28.06 -35.57 -27.36
N GLY A 3 -26.82 -35.34 -27.78
CA GLY A 3 -25.81 -34.74 -26.91
C GLY A 3 -26.03 -33.23 -26.83
N VAL A 4 -25.89 -32.66 -25.63
CA VAL A 4 -25.75 -31.21 -25.44
C VAL A 4 -24.42 -30.96 -24.75
N GLY A 5 -23.45 -30.47 -25.53
CA GLY A 5 -22.17 -30.03 -25.03
C GLY A 5 -22.33 -28.72 -24.26
N ALA A 6 -21.99 -28.74 -22.98
CA ALA A 6 -21.82 -27.51 -22.21
C ALA A 6 -20.42 -26.97 -22.49
N MET A 7 -20.39 -25.83 -23.19
CA MET A 7 -19.19 -25.09 -23.56
C MET A 7 -18.58 -24.45 -22.31
N VAL A 8 -17.53 -25.06 -21.76
CA VAL A 8 -16.81 -24.52 -20.60
C VAL A 8 -15.96 -23.33 -21.07
N LYS A 9 -16.43 -22.11 -20.79
CA LYS A 9 -15.65 -20.89 -20.97
C LYS A 9 -14.43 -20.94 -20.04
N GLY A 10 -13.25 -21.10 -20.61
CA GLY A 10 -11.98 -21.12 -19.89
C GLY A 10 -11.68 -19.77 -19.25
N ALA A 11 -11.93 -19.64 -17.96
CA ALA A 11 -11.40 -18.54 -17.15
C ALA A 11 -9.89 -18.77 -16.99
N SER A 12 -9.11 -17.93 -17.64
CA SER A 12 -7.65 -18.04 -17.66
C SER A 12 -7.04 -17.41 -16.41
N TYR A 13 -6.98 -18.19 -15.32
CA TYR A 13 -6.33 -17.80 -14.07
C TYR A 13 -4.80 -17.78 -14.24
N SER A 14 -4.14 -16.84 -13.57
CA SER A 14 -2.68 -16.80 -13.44
C SER A 14 -2.31 -17.08 -11.99
N TYR A 15 -1.36 -17.99 -11.76
CA TYR A 15 -0.92 -18.40 -10.44
C TYR A 15 0.24 -17.49 -9.99
N ALA A 16 0.13 -16.88 -8.80
CA ALA A 16 1.23 -16.15 -8.19
C ALA A 16 2.13 -17.10 -7.39
N VAL A 17 3.39 -17.26 -7.80
CA VAL A 17 4.34 -18.20 -7.19
C VAL A 17 5.05 -17.55 -6.00
N PHE A 18 4.88 -18.11 -4.80
CA PHE A 18 5.76 -17.86 -3.66
C PHE A 18 6.71 -19.05 -3.52
N CYS A 19 7.89 -18.96 -4.16
CA CYS A 19 8.91 -20.01 -4.12
C CYS A 19 9.82 -19.79 -2.89
N GLY A 20 9.55 -20.53 -1.81
CA GLY A 20 10.41 -20.61 -0.64
C GLY A 20 11.34 -21.83 -0.72
N SER A 21 12.42 -21.76 -1.49
CA SER A 21 13.49 -22.76 -1.46
C SER A 21 14.69 -22.24 -0.65
N PHE A 22 14.80 -22.72 0.59
CA PHE A 22 15.86 -22.37 1.54
C PHE A 22 17.08 -23.28 1.36
N LEU A 23 18.07 -22.84 0.57
CA LEU A 23 19.38 -23.49 0.47
C LEU A 23 20.34 -22.90 1.53
N ARG A 24 20.71 -23.77 2.46
CA ARG A 24 21.63 -23.61 3.59
C ARG A 24 23.01 -23.12 3.13
N SER A 25 23.39 -21.91 3.54
CA SER A 25 24.77 -21.38 3.39
C SER A 25 25.45 -21.22 4.76
N PRO A 26 26.79 -21.38 4.85
CA PRO A 26 27.51 -21.38 6.13
C PRO A 26 27.77 -19.96 6.67
N ARG A 27 27.98 -19.91 7.99
CA ARG A 27 28.22 -18.73 8.83
C ARG A 27 29.26 -17.76 8.24
N LEU A 28 28.87 -16.49 8.10
CA LEU A 28 29.78 -15.36 8.04
C LEU A 28 29.57 -14.47 9.28
N SER A 29 30.63 -14.29 10.06
CA SER A 29 30.71 -13.30 11.13
C SER A 29 30.96 -11.92 10.53
N PHE A 30 30.03 -10.98 10.76
CA PHE A 30 30.21 -9.57 10.42
C PHE A 30 30.49 -8.76 11.68
N SER A 31 31.59 -8.01 11.66
CA SER A 31 31.96 -7.06 12.72
C SER A 31 31.34 -5.70 12.40
N ILE A 32 30.44 -5.22 13.27
CA ILE A 32 29.77 -3.92 13.11
C ILE A 32 30.70 -2.81 13.63
N HIS A 33 31.27 -2.04 12.71
CA HIS A 33 31.92 -0.77 13.03
C HIS A 33 30.89 0.37 12.92
N ASN A 34 30.48 0.89 14.07
CA ASN A 34 29.56 2.03 14.18
C ASN A 34 30.26 3.34 13.75
N LYS A 35 29.95 3.82 12.54
CA LYS A 35 30.30 5.18 12.12
C LYS A 35 29.03 6.02 12.07
N LYS A 36 28.89 6.89 13.07
CA LYS A 36 27.89 7.95 13.15
C LYS A 36 28.06 8.87 11.93
N LYS A 37 27.30 8.63 10.86
CA LYS A 37 27.12 9.61 9.80
C LYS A 37 25.80 10.32 10.04
N LEU A 38 25.92 11.60 10.40
CA LEU A 38 24.81 12.54 10.36
C LEU A 38 24.12 12.43 9.01
N LEU A 39 22.89 11.93 9.02
CA LEU A 39 21.98 12.07 7.88
C LEU A 39 21.55 13.53 7.86
N LYS A 40 22.20 14.31 6.99
CA LYS A 40 21.81 15.67 6.65
C LYS A 40 20.44 15.57 5.97
N PHE A 41 19.39 15.93 6.70
CA PHE A 41 18.03 15.95 6.18
C PHE A 41 18.01 16.85 4.94
N ARG A 42 17.74 16.24 3.79
CA ARG A 42 17.57 16.97 2.53
C ARG A 42 16.35 17.84 2.75
N SER A 43 16.53 19.16 2.79
CA SER A 43 15.40 20.09 2.77
C SER A 43 14.64 19.84 1.48
N PHE A 44 13.48 19.20 1.57
CA PHE A 44 12.49 19.27 0.51
C PHE A 44 11.96 20.70 0.54
N SER A 45 12.66 21.61 -0.15
CA SER A 45 12.05 22.85 -0.62
C SER A 45 11.15 22.45 -1.79
N SER A 46 9.94 21.99 -1.47
CA SER A 46 8.86 22.10 -2.44
C SER A 46 8.64 23.60 -2.62
N LYS A 47 8.83 24.08 -3.84
CA LYS A 47 8.37 25.42 -4.22
C LYS A 47 6.88 25.47 -3.87
N SER A 48 6.53 26.23 -2.84
CA SER A 48 5.15 26.58 -2.56
C SER A 48 4.69 27.54 -3.66
N THR A 49 4.06 26.99 -4.70
CA THR A 49 3.05 27.78 -5.41
C THR A 49 1.91 28.01 -4.43
N CYS A 50 2.04 29.07 -3.64
CA CYS A 50 0.94 29.66 -2.91
C CYS A 50 0.00 30.29 -3.94
N SER A 51 -1.06 29.58 -4.30
CA SER A 51 -2.24 30.18 -4.94
C SER A 51 -3.33 29.13 -5.11
N SER A 52 -4.44 29.30 -4.38
CA SER A 52 -5.74 28.66 -4.57
C SER A 52 -5.68 27.15 -4.88
N LEU A 53 -5.84 26.32 -3.84
CA LEU A 53 -6.07 24.88 -4.02
C LEU A 53 -7.20 24.71 -5.04
N GLN A 54 -6.86 24.24 -6.25
CA GLN A 54 -7.89 23.87 -7.21
C GLN A 54 -8.76 22.81 -6.53
N PRO A 55 -10.09 22.87 -6.67
CA PRO A 55 -10.96 21.85 -6.10
C PRO A 55 -10.44 20.46 -6.45
N PRO A 56 -10.29 19.56 -5.47
CA PRO A 56 -9.74 18.23 -5.74
C PRO A 56 -10.66 17.47 -6.68
N ASP A 57 -10.06 16.84 -7.69
CA ASP A 57 -10.78 15.89 -8.54
C ASP A 57 -11.08 14.61 -7.75
N VAL A 58 -12.34 14.47 -7.31
CA VAL A 58 -12.82 13.33 -6.51
C VAL A 58 -12.70 12.03 -7.30
N SER A 59 -12.93 12.03 -8.61
CA SER A 59 -12.81 10.83 -9.45
C SER A 59 -11.37 10.34 -9.50
N ARG A 60 -10.41 11.27 -9.60
CA ARG A 60 -8.98 10.93 -9.54
C ARG A 60 -8.58 10.39 -8.17
N LEU A 61 -9.05 11.01 -7.09
CA LEU A 61 -8.79 10.55 -5.73
C LEU A 61 -9.35 9.13 -5.48
N ALA A 62 -10.57 8.86 -5.95
CA ALA A 62 -11.20 7.56 -5.86
C ALA A 62 -10.37 6.48 -6.59
N LYS A 63 -9.87 6.79 -7.79
CA LYS A 63 -8.97 5.90 -8.53
C LYS A 63 -7.68 5.61 -7.75
N THR A 64 -7.07 6.61 -7.12
CA THR A 64 -5.87 6.43 -6.29
C THR A 64 -6.14 5.55 -5.07
N ALA A 65 -7.31 5.69 -4.45
CA ALA A 65 -7.74 4.89 -3.31
C ALA A 65 -8.30 3.50 -3.69
N GLN A 66 -8.37 3.18 -4.98
CA GLN A 66 -9.06 1.98 -5.51
C GLN A 66 -10.53 1.89 -5.07
N ILE A 67 -11.21 3.02 -4.98
CA ILE A 67 -12.64 3.11 -4.67
C ILE A 67 -13.40 3.33 -5.97
N SER A 68 -14.43 2.52 -6.22
CA SER A 68 -15.35 2.71 -7.35
C SER A 68 -16.49 3.64 -6.92
N LEU A 69 -16.68 4.74 -7.65
CA LEU A 69 -17.76 5.70 -7.41
C LEU A 69 -18.58 5.89 -8.69
N THR A 70 -19.89 6.07 -8.51
CA THR A 70 -20.82 6.53 -9.55
C THR A 70 -20.72 8.05 -9.75
N PRO A 71 -21.16 8.60 -10.91
CA PRO A 71 -21.15 10.06 -11.11
C PRO A 71 -21.98 10.81 -10.07
N ASP A 72 -23.12 10.25 -9.65
CA ASP A 72 -24.00 10.86 -8.65
C ASP A 72 -23.31 10.96 -7.27
N GLU A 73 -22.59 9.91 -6.86
CA GLU A 73 -21.80 9.91 -5.62
C GLU A 73 -20.65 10.91 -5.68
N VAL A 74 -20.04 11.11 -6.86
CA VAL A 74 -18.99 12.12 -7.05
C VAL A 74 -19.53 13.52 -6.80
N GLU A 75 -20.71 13.85 -7.32
CA GLU A 75 -21.37 15.14 -7.06
C GLU A 75 -21.76 15.32 -5.59
N GLU A 76 -22.16 14.24 -4.91
CA GLU A 76 -22.49 14.27 -3.48
C GLU A 76 -21.26 14.47 -2.58
N PHE A 77 -20.14 13.81 -2.90
CA PHE A 77 -18.94 13.83 -2.07
C PHE A 77 -18.03 15.04 -2.32
N ALA A 78 -18.05 15.62 -3.52
CA ALA A 78 -17.25 16.80 -3.86
C ALA A 78 -17.36 17.95 -2.84
N PRO A 79 -18.55 18.47 -2.49
CA PRO A 79 -18.66 19.57 -1.53
C PRO A 79 -18.22 19.18 -0.11
N LYS A 80 -18.43 17.91 0.29
CA LYS A 80 -18.03 17.42 1.62
C LYS A 80 -16.51 17.37 1.75
N ILE A 81 -15.81 16.88 0.74
CA ILE A 81 -14.34 16.85 0.71
C ILE A 81 -13.78 18.27 0.68
N GLN A 82 -14.41 19.17 -0.09
CA GLN A 82 -14.03 20.58 -0.13
C GLN A 82 -14.12 21.24 1.26
N GLN A 83 -15.22 21.02 2.00
CA GLN A 83 -15.37 21.54 3.36
C GLN A 83 -14.25 21.08 4.31
N VAL A 84 -13.84 19.82 4.21
CA VAL A 84 -12.73 19.28 5.02
C VAL A 84 -11.42 19.97 4.66
N ILE A 85 -11.12 20.13 3.38
CA ILE A 85 -9.90 20.80 2.92
C ILE A 85 -9.87 22.26 3.33
N ASP A 86 -10.99 22.96 3.21
CA ASP A 86 -11.12 24.36 3.63
C ASP A 86 -10.86 24.51 5.14
N TRP A 87 -11.34 23.55 5.95
CA TRP A 87 -11.05 23.50 7.38
C TRP A 87 -9.55 23.28 7.66
N PHE A 88 -8.91 22.33 6.97
CA PHE A 88 -7.46 22.13 7.05
C PHE A 88 -6.65 23.33 6.53
N GLY A 89 -7.25 24.15 5.66
CA GLY A 89 -6.67 25.38 5.13
C GLY A 89 -6.23 26.35 6.23
N GLN A 90 -6.92 26.36 7.37
CA GLN A 90 -6.60 27.20 8.53
C GLN A 90 -5.19 26.93 9.09
N LEU A 91 -4.65 25.73 8.89
CA LEU A 91 -3.30 25.37 9.36
C LEU A 91 -2.19 26.04 8.54
N GLN A 92 -2.49 26.58 7.35
CA GLN A 92 -1.49 27.28 6.52
C GLN A 92 -1.07 28.64 7.10
N ASP A 93 -1.90 29.23 7.97
CA ASP A 93 -1.62 30.52 8.61
C ASP A 93 -0.68 30.40 9.82
N VAL A 94 -0.35 29.17 10.23
CA VAL A 94 0.51 28.90 11.39
C VAL A 94 1.98 28.98 10.98
N ASP A 95 2.78 29.77 11.71
CA ASP A 95 4.25 29.82 11.50
C ASP A 95 4.93 28.56 12.05
N LEU A 96 5.66 27.88 11.17
CA LEU A 96 6.37 26.63 11.45
C LEU A 96 7.89 26.74 11.21
N GLN A 97 8.45 27.93 10.98
CA GLN A 97 9.88 28.09 10.62
C GLN A 97 10.85 27.54 11.68
N SER A 98 10.44 27.51 12.95
CA SER A 98 11.28 27.10 14.08
C SER A 98 10.92 25.76 14.71
N VAL A 99 9.96 25.01 14.14
CA VAL A 99 9.45 23.77 14.74
C VAL A 99 9.85 22.57 13.88
N GLU A 100 10.48 21.57 14.49
CA GLU A 100 10.80 20.32 13.80
C GLU A 100 9.54 19.43 13.64
N PRO A 101 9.35 18.78 12.48
CA PRO A 101 8.22 17.87 12.28
C PRO A 101 8.24 16.69 13.26
N SER A 102 7.11 16.43 13.92
CA SER A 102 6.94 15.23 14.76
C SER A 102 6.53 14.04 13.89
N ILE A 103 7.37 13.00 13.82
CA ILE A 103 7.11 11.78 13.01
C ILE A 103 6.54 10.64 13.87
N ARG A 104 7.03 10.52 15.11
CA ARG A 104 6.60 9.55 16.11
C ARG A 104 6.99 10.09 17.47
N ALA A 105 6.19 9.83 18.51
CA ALA A 105 6.64 10.04 19.89
C ALA A 105 7.92 9.22 20.13
N GLU A 106 8.89 9.81 20.83
CA GLU A 106 10.19 9.18 21.11
C GLU A 106 9.98 7.78 21.69
N THR A 107 10.23 6.76 20.88
CA THR A 107 10.17 5.36 21.26
C THR A 107 11.53 4.77 20.93
N GLU A 108 12.02 3.89 21.79
CA GLU A 108 13.23 3.12 21.51
C GLU A 108 13.10 2.30 20.23
N ASN A 109 14.23 2.13 19.53
CA ASN A 109 14.28 1.36 18.30
C ASN A 109 14.11 -0.13 18.63
N ASN A 110 12.89 -0.63 18.47
CA ASN A 110 12.54 -2.02 18.71
C ASN A 110 12.98 -2.89 17.52
N LEU A 111 14.15 -3.51 17.64
CA LEU A 111 14.64 -4.49 16.67
C LEU A 111 14.12 -5.88 17.03
N ARG A 112 13.56 -6.59 16.04
CA ARG A 112 13.23 -8.02 16.17
C ARG A 112 14.50 -8.86 16.00
N ASP A 113 14.65 -9.92 16.79
CA ASP A 113 15.73 -10.89 16.63
C ASP A 113 15.69 -11.61 15.27
N ASN A 114 16.87 -11.91 14.71
CA ASN A 114 17.00 -12.65 13.46
C ASN A 114 16.96 -14.17 13.70
N VAL A 115 15.85 -14.63 14.28
CA VAL A 115 15.59 -16.05 14.54
C VAL A 115 14.41 -16.49 13.68
N PRO A 116 14.50 -17.66 12.99
CA PRO A 116 13.38 -18.19 12.22
C PRO A 116 12.30 -18.74 13.15
N GLU A 117 11.05 -18.42 12.84
CA GLU A 117 9.88 -18.93 13.54
C GLU A 117 9.00 -19.69 12.54
N THR A 118 8.52 -20.87 12.94
CA THR A 118 7.55 -21.63 12.16
C THR A 118 6.16 -21.07 12.41
N PHE A 119 5.38 -20.90 11.35
CA PHE A 119 3.98 -20.49 11.46
C PHE A 119 3.07 -21.73 11.37
N ASP A 120 2.43 -22.08 12.48
CA ASP A 120 1.70 -23.36 12.60
C ASP A 120 0.29 -23.34 11.97
N HIS A 121 -0.27 -22.17 11.68
CA HIS A 121 -1.69 -22.02 11.33
C HIS A 121 -1.93 -21.72 9.84
N ARG A 122 -1.21 -22.42 8.95
CA ARG A 122 -1.33 -22.21 7.49
C ARG A 122 -2.76 -22.44 6.98
N ASP A 123 -3.44 -23.45 7.51
CA ASP A 123 -4.80 -23.81 7.08
C ASP A 123 -5.83 -22.73 7.41
N ALA A 124 -5.64 -22.02 8.54
CA ALA A 124 -6.50 -20.90 8.91
C ALA A 124 -6.35 -19.72 7.93
N MET A 125 -5.14 -19.46 7.42
CA MET A 125 -4.95 -18.43 6.39
C MET A 125 -5.64 -18.80 5.09
N ILE A 126 -5.49 -20.06 4.63
CA ILE A 126 -6.10 -20.53 3.38
C ILE A 126 -7.63 -20.53 3.50
N GLY A 127 -8.18 -20.95 4.65
CA GLY A 127 -9.61 -20.90 4.92
C GLY A 127 -10.21 -19.50 4.90
N ALA A 128 -9.41 -18.45 5.12
CA ALA A 128 -9.85 -17.05 5.02
C ALA A 128 -9.83 -16.51 3.57
N VAL A 129 -9.22 -17.22 2.62
CA VAL A 129 -9.10 -16.77 1.24
C VAL A 129 -10.38 -17.12 0.46
N PRO A 130 -11.06 -16.15 -0.18
CA PRO A 130 -12.30 -16.41 -0.90
C PRO A 130 -12.18 -17.38 -2.08
N SER A 131 -11.03 -17.42 -2.76
CA SER A 131 -10.79 -18.34 -3.87
C SER A 131 -9.31 -18.74 -3.93
N TYR A 132 -9.05 -20.04 -3.88
CA TYR A 132 -7.71 -20.60 -3.97
C TYR A 132 -7.73 -21.92 -4.76
N GLU A 133 -6.56 -22.31 -5.26
CA GLU A 133 -6.28 -23.61 -5.87
C GLU A 133 -4.92 -24.03 -5.35
N GLU A 134 -4.90 -25.01 -4.43
CA GLU A 134 -3.71 -25.35 -3.66
C GLU A 134 -2.45 -25.53 -4.53
N PRO A 135 -1.33 -24.85 -4.21
CA PRO A 135 -1.05 -24.00 -3.04
C PRO A 135 -1.28 -22.48 -3.25
N TYR A 136 -2.01 -22.06 -4.29
CA TYR A 136 -2.08 -20.68 -4.78
C TYR A 136 -3.40 -19.97 -4.50
N ILE A 137 -3.33 -18.65 -4.31
CA ILE A 137 -4.51 -17.78 -4.28
C ILE A 137 -4.90 -17.42 -5.72
N LYS A 138 -6.19 -17.49 -6.03
CA LYS A 138 -6.70 -17.13 -7.35
C LYS A 138 -6.97 -15.63 -7.42
N VAL A 139 -6.32 -14.96 -8.37
CA VAL A 139 -6.56 -13.55 -8.68
C VAL A 139 -6.92 -13.38 -10.16
N PRO A 140 -7.69 -12.35 -10.52
CA PRO A 140 -7.85 -11.96 -11.91
C PRO A 140 -6.49 -11.73 -12.57
N ARG A 141 -6.36 -12.18 -13.82
CA ARG A 141 -5.14 -11.99 -14.60
C ARG A 141 -4.86 -10.49 -14.73
N VAL A 142 -3.63 -10.09 -14.38
CA VAL A 142 -3.14 -8.73 -14.64
C VAL A 142 -2.98 -8.58 -16.15
N LEU A 143 -3.80 -7.74 -16.76
CA LEU A 143 -3.61 -7.28 -18.13
C LEU A 143 -2.82 -5.98 -18.04
N SER A 144 -1.69 -5.89 -18.73
CA SER A 144 -1.05 -4.60 -18.98
C SER A 144 -2.01 -3.78 -19.83
N MET A 145 -2.58 -2.72 -19.25
CA MET A 145 -3.29 -1.70 -20.01
C MET A 145 -2.23 -0.69 -20.46
N ASP A 146 -1.90 -0.70 -21.76
CA ASP A 146 -1.22 0.41 -22.41
C ASP A 146 -2.15 1.62 -22.54
#